data_AF-A0A182XG88-F1
#
_entry.id   AF-A0A182XG88-F1
#
_cell.length_a   1.000
_cell.length_b   1.000
_cell.length_c   1.000
_cell.angle_alpha   90.00
_cell.angle_beta   90.00
_cell.angle_gamma   90.00
#
_symmetry.space_group_name_H-M   'P 1'
#
loop_
_entity.id
_entity.type
_entity.pdbx_description
1 polymer ?
#
loop_
_entity_poly.entity_id
_entity_poly.type
_entity_poly.pdbx_seq_one_letter_code
_entity_poly.pdbx_strand_id
1 'polypeptide(L)'
;MGAVKLIFKDIVGKSSEDSRIKLNHLEKALSGEAAKVIDEKTINDGNYERAWQLLSERYDNKRRMVDLHISGLLNLKKVNEESYVGLRGLVESVESHVENLKYLGEKFTGLSCAMVIHLIANALDIETKKLWEASVPTNELPDFAMDVTCFVYREITGRIPSVYFDTSKWNLPDKSMLADPYFNNPSCVDILLGMDCLSEIMVSGSVKLAKTLPMMTDTHFGWAIGGRVVELHKAR
;
A
#
# COMPACT_ATOMS: atom_id res chain seq x y z
N MET A 1 -2.13 6.68 14.06
CA MET A 1 -0.98 7.28 14.79
C MET A 1 0.28 7.37 13.92
N GLY A 2 0.52 6.44 12.98
CA GLY A 2 1.70 6.45 12.08
C GLY A 2 1.88 7.71 11.23
N ALA A 3 0.83 8.17 10.52
CA ALA A 3 0.92 9.37 9.66
C ALA A 3 1.22 10.65 10.45
N VAL A 4 0.53 10.85 11.58
CA VAL A 4 0.74 12.01 12.47
C VAL A 4 2.14 12.00 13.08
N LYS A 5 2.65 10.82 13.46
CA LYS A 5 4.02 10.65 13.97
C LYS A 5 5.06 11.03 12.93
N LEU A 6 4.88 10.61 11.67
CA LEU A 6 5.78 10.94 10.57
C LEU A 6 5.81 12.45 10.31
N ILE A 7 4.63 13.07 10.17
CA ILE A 7 4.49 14.51 9.93
C ILE A 7 5.15 15.31 11.06
N PHE A 8 4.88 14.95 12.32
CA PHE A 8 5.45 15.65 13.47
C PHE A 8 6.97 15.48 13.56
N LYS A 9 7.49 14.27 13.30
CA LYS A 9 8.94 14.01 13.30
C LYS A 9 9.65 14.75 12.16
N ASP A 10 9.00 14.91 11.02
CA ASP A 10 9.56 15.60 9.86
C ASP A 10 9.55 17.13 10.04
N ILE A 11 8.50 17.69 10.64
CA ILE A 11 8.34 19.14 10.87
C ILE A 11 9.12 19.60 12.11
N VAL A 12 8.90 18.96 13.26
CA VAL A 12 9.41 19.41 14.57
C VAL A 12 10.66 18.64 14.98
N GLY A 13 10.71 17.34 14.69
CA GLY A 13 11.86 16.51 15.06
C GLY A 13 13.15 16.95 14.37
N LYS A 14 13.07 17.30 13.07
CA LYS A 14 14.22 17.75 12.25
C LYS A 14 14.52 19.25 12.32
N SER A 15 13.72 20.05 13.02
CA SER A 15 13.99 21.49 13.16
C SER A 15 15.26 21.73 13.98
N SER A 16 15.98 22.83 13.73
CA SER A 16 17.14 23.26 14.53
C SER A 16 16.74 23.97 15.84
N GLU A 17 15.48 23.85 16.24
CA GLU A 17 14.93 24.52 17.41
C GLU A 17 15.40 23.89 18.71
N ASP A 18 15.44 24.69 19.78
CA ASP A 18 15.78 24.27 21.12
C ASP A 18 14.81 23.18 21.63
N SER A 19 15.32 22.22 22.41
CA SER A 19 14.56 21.07 22.93
C SER A 19 13.30 21.51 23.70
N ARG A 20 13.33 22.67 24.35
CA ARG A 20 12.17 23.24 25.05
C ARG A 20 11.05 23.68 24.11
N ILE A 21 11.40 24.23 22.94
CA ILE A 21 10.44 24.65 21.91
C ILE A 21 9.78 23.41 21.30
N LYS A 22 10.58 22.39 20.97
CA LYS A 22 10.09 21.10 20.47
C LYS A 22 9.13 20.42 21.46
N LEU A 23 9.43 20.50 22.76
CA LEU A 23 8.59 19.93 23.81
C LEU A 23 7.24 20.66 23.94
N ASN A 24 7.22 21.99 23.82
CA ASN A 24 5.98 22.77 23.82
C ASN A 24 5.10 22.48 22.57
N HIS A 25 5.73 22.33 21.40
CA HIS A 25 5.01 21.86 20.20
C HIS A 25 4.44 20.45 20.37
N LEU A 26 5.19 19.56 21.01
CA LEU A 26 4.76 18.19 21.28
C LEU A 26 3.57 18.18 22.24
N GLU A 27 3.62 18.94 23.33
CA GLU A 27 2.53 19.08 24.29
C GLU A 27 1.24 19.55 23.61
N LYS A 28 1.31 20.62 22.80
CA LYS A 28 0.15 21.15 22.07
C LYS A 28 -0.43 20.18 21.04
N ALA A 29 0.38 19.25 20.53
CA ALA A 29 -0.04 18.24 19.56
C ALA A 29 -0.66 17.00 20.22
N LEU A 30 -0.44 16.78 21.52
CA LEU A 30 -1.01 15.65 22.26
C LEU A 30 -2.41 15.98 22.77
N SER A 31 -3.28 14.98 22.75
CA SER A 31 -4.63 15.09 23.31
C SER A 31 -5.03 13.80 24.03
N GLY A 32 -6.01 13.91 24.93
CA GLY A 32 -6.55 12.78 25.68
C GLY A 32 -5.51 12.06 26.54
N GLU A 33 -5.52 10.72 26.51
CA GLU A 33 -4.60 9.87 27.30
C GLU A 33 -3.12 10.09 26.94
N ALA A 34 -2.80 10.52 25.72
CA ALA A 34 -1.42 10.74 25.30
C ALA A 34 -0.79 11.98 25.95
N ALA A 35 -1.59 13.00 26.28
CA ALA A 35 -1.12 14.19 27.00
C ALA A 35 -0.74 13.87 28.46
N LYS A 36 -1.39 12.87 29.06
CA LYS A 36 -1.13 12.42 30.44
C LYS A 36 0.17 11.64 30.60
N VAL A 37 0.86 11.32 29.50
CA VAL A 37 2.10 10.52 29.50
C VAL A 37 3.34 11.39 29.65
N ILE A 38 3.21 12.69 29.40
CA ILE A 38 4.25 13.67 29.66
C ILE A 38 3.91 14.35 30.99
N ASP A 39 4.40 13.80 32.09
CA ASP A 39 4.20 14.35 33.44
C ASP A 39 5.01 15.66 33.62
N GLU A 40 4.62 16.53 34.57
CA GLU A 40 5.36 17.75 34.96
C GLU A 40 6.86 17.53 35.16
N LYS A 41 7.25 16.33 35.60
CA LYS A 41 8.64 15.94 35.82
C LYS A 41 9.45 15.86 34.52
N THR A 42 8.82 15.45 33.42
CA THR A 42 9.44 15.36 32.08
C THR A 42 9.60 16.73 31.44
N ILE A 43 8.66 17.64 31.75
CA ILE A 43 8.67 19.04 31.31
C ILE A 43 9.81 19.80 31.99
N ASN A 44 10.04 19.54 33.29
CA ASN A 44 11.12 20.18 34.05
C ASN A 44 12.52 19.74 33.61
N ASP A 45 12.69 18.50 33.16
CA ASP A 45 13.96 18.01 32.61
C ASP A 45 14.27 18.60 31.21
N GLY A 46 13.32 19.28 30.56
CA GLY A 46 13.51 20.01 29.30
C GLY A 46 13.90 19.16 28.09
N ASN A 47 13.83 17.84 28.21
CA ASN A 47 14.43 16.91 27.25
C ASN A 47 13.36 16.28 26.35
N TYR A 48 13.12 16.93 25.20
CA TYR A 48 12.22 16.46 24.14
C TYR A 48 12.46 14.98 23.78
N GLU A 49 13.72 14.56 23.69
CA GLU A 49 14.10 13.18 23.36
C GLU A 49 13.49 12.17 24.32
N ARG A 50 13.49 12.48 25.63
CA ARG A 50 12.93 11.59 26.66
C ARG A 50 11.41 11.53 26.61
N ALA A 51 10.75 12.67 26.41
CA ALA A 51 9.30 12.73 26.24
C ALA A 51 8.84 11.96 24.99
N TRP A 52 9.57 12.12 23.89
CA TRP A 52 9.32 11.40 22.63
C TRP A 52 9.58 9.90 22.75
N GLN A 53 10.60 9.50 23.50
CA GLN A 53 10.89 8.10 23.80
C GLN A 53 9.74 7.46 24.60
N LEU A 54 9.27 8.10 25.67
CA LEU A 54 8.15 7.60 26.49
C LEU A 54 6.86 7.43 25.68
N LEU A 55 6.54 8.41 24.82
CA LEU A 55 5.41 8.31 23.90
C LEU A 55 5.58 7.18 22.89
N SER A 56 6.79 7.02 22.34
CA SER A 56 7.09 5.96 21.38
C SER A 56 7.01 4.58 22.03
N GLU A 57 7.54 4.40 23.24
CA GLU A 57 7.45 3.14 23.97
C GLU A 57 6.01 2.76 24.32
N ARG A 58 5.18 3.75 24.67
CA ARG A 58 3.78 3.52 25.07
C ARG A 58 2.84 3.31 23.88
N TYR A 59 3.01 4.09 22.81
CA TYR A 59 2.05 4.15 21.70
C TYR A 59 2.56 3.61 20.37
N ASP A 60 3.87 3.47 20.19
CA ASP A 60 4.48 2.90 18.97
C ASP A 60 4.90 1.44 19.17
N ASN A 61 4.16 0.71 20.00
CA ASN A 61 4.39 -0.71 20.19
C ASN A 61 3.87 -1.48 18.97
N LYS A 62 4.77 -1.76 18.02
CA LYS A 62 4.48 -2.51 16.79
C LYS A 62 3.66 -3.78 17.07
N ARG A 63 4.05 -4.56 18.08
CA ARG A 63 3.35 -5.81 18.44
C ARG A 63 1.90 -5.55 18.83
N ARG A 64 1.62 -4.56 19.68
CA ARG A 64 0.24 -4.20 20.07
C ARG A 64 -0.60 -3.70 18.90
N MET A 65 -0.01 -2.93 17.99
CA MET A 65 -0.72 -2.45 16.79
C MET A 65 -1.04 -3.61 15.84
N VAL A 66 -0.10 -4.54 15.66
CA VAL A 66 -0.35 -5.78 14.91
C VAL A 66 -1.47 -6.58 15.57
N ASP A 67 -1.39 -6.83 16.88
CA ASP A 67 -2.42 -7.58 17.64
C ASP A 67 -3.80 -6.91 17.53
N LEU A 68 -3.87 -5.58 17.57
CA LEU A 68 -5.11 -4.81 17.40
C LEU A 68 -5.75 -5.07 16.03
N HIS A 69 -4.99 -4.95 14.95
CA HIS A 69 -5.51 -5.15 13.59
C HIS A 69 -5.85 -6.61 13.31
N ILE A 70 -5.06 -7.56 13.81
CA ILE A 70 -5.38 -9.00 13.74
C ILE A 70 -6.68 -9.28 14.49
N SER A 71 -6.85 -8.75 15.71
CA SER A 71 -8.07 -8.93 16.49
C SER A 71 -9.29 -8.34 15.79
N GLY A 72 -9.14 -7.21 15.10
CA GLY A 72 -10.18 -6.61 14.28
C GLY A 72 -10.60 -7.51 13.12
N LEU A 73 -9.64 -8.09 12.39
CA LEU A 73 -9.93 -9.04 11.31
C LEU A 73 -10.58 -10.35 11.81
N LEU A 74 -10.21 -10.84 12.98
CA LEU A 74 -10.83 -12.04 13.55
C LEU A 74 -12.26 -11.79 14.06
N ASN A 75 -12.62 -10.54 14.35
CA ASN A 75 -13.91 -10.13 14.89
C ASN A 75 -14.70 -9.23 13.92
N LEU A 76 -14.59 -9.49 12.61
CA LEU A 76 -15.35 -8.76 11.60
C LEU A 76 -16.86 -8.83 11.89
N LYS A 77 -17.54 -7.69 11.76
CA LYS A 77 -18.98 -7.62 11.92
C LYS A 77 -19.67 -8.33 10.76
N LYS A 78 -20.47 -9.34 11.07
CA LYS A 78 -21.25 -10.08 10.07
C LYS A 78 -22.33 -9.21 9.44
N VAL A 79 -22.45 -9.28 8.12
CA VAL A 79 -23.55 -8.74 7.33
C VAL A 79 -24.67 -9.78 7.34
N ASN A 80 -25.83 -9.41 7.89
CA ASN A 80 -26.91 -10.38 8.13
C ASN A 80 -27.93 -10.45 6.99
N GLU A 81 -27.95 -9.45 6.12
CA GLU A 81 -28.89 -9.29 5.01
C GLU A 81 -28.19 -8.59 3.84
N GLU A 82 -28.71 -8.78 2.63
CA GLU A 82 -28.20 -8.12 1.44
C GLU A 82 -28.31 -6.60 1.59
N SER A 83 -27.17 -5.96 1.85
CA SER A 83 -27.12 -4.52 2.10
C SER A 83 -25.83 -3.95 1.54
N TYR A 84 -25.96 -3.09 0.53
CA TYR A 84 -24.83 -2.33 0.00
C TYR A 84 -24.06 -1.58 1.09
N VAL A 85 -24.77 -0.96 2.04
CA VAL A 85 -24.15 -0.23 3.16
C VAL A 85 -23.39 -1.19 4.07
N GLY A 86 -23.95 -2.37 4.34
CA GLY A 86 -23.29 -3.42 5.12
C GLY A 86 -22.03 -3.96 4.45
N LEU A 87 -22.11 -4.29 3.16
CA LEU A 87 -20.99 -4.79 2.36
C LEU A 87 -19.89 -3.75 2.23
N ARG A 88 -20.24 -2.50 1.95
CA ARG A 88 -19.28 -1.39 1.88
C ARG A 88 -18.56 -1.19 3.21
N GLY A 89 -19.30 -1.18 4.32
CA GLY A 89 -18.69 -1.07 5.66
C GLY A 89 -17.77 -2.25 6.00
N LEU A 90 -18.10 -3.46 5.55
CA LEU A 90 -17.23 -4.63 5.69
C LEU A 90 -15.93 -4.44 4.91
N VAL A 91 -16.02 -4.04 3.63
CA VAL A 91 -14.86 -3.79 2.77
C VAL A 91 -13.96 -2.71 3.38
N GLU A 92 -14.51 -1.54 3.73
CA GLU A 92 -13.75 -0.43 4.32
C GLU A 92 -13.06 -0.84 5.63
N SER A 93 -13.72 -1.66 6.46
CA SER A 93 -13.16 -2.19 7.72
C SER A 93 -11.97 -3.13 7.46
N VAL A 94 -12.11 -4.05 6.50
CA VAL A 94 -11.06 -5.01 6.14
C VAL A 94 -9.88 -4.31 5.49
N GLU A 95 -10.13 -3.44 4.51
CA GLU A 95 -9.11 -2.64 3.83
C GLU A 95 -8.29 -1.84 4.85
N SER A 96 -8.95 -1.14 5.77
CA SER A 96 -8.28 -0.39 6.83
C SER A 96 -7.35 -1.27 7.67
N HIS A 97 -7.79 -2.45 8.10
CA HIS A 97 -6.94 -3.36 8.86
C HIS A 97 -5.76 -3.90 8.04
N VAL A 98 -6.00 -4.33 6.81
CA VAL A 98 -4.97 -4.89 5.91
C VAL A 98 -3.94 -3.83 5.55
N GLU A 99 -4.35 -2.61 5.20
CA GLU A 99 -3.47 -1.49 4.89
C GLU A 99 -2.60 -1.09 6.08
N ASN A 100 -3.18 -1.02 7.28
CA ASN A 100 -2.39 -0.70 8.48
C ASN A 100 -1.39 -1.83 8.81
N LEU A 101 -1.75 -3.10 8.60
CA LEU A 101 -0.81 -4.22 8.75
C LEU A 101 0.31 -4.16 7.70
N LYS A 102 -0.01 -3.86 6.43
CA LYS A 102 0.98 -3.61 5.37
C LYS A 102 1.92 -2.46 5.75
N TYR A 103 1.39 -1.36 6.28
CA TYR A 103 2.18 -0.22 6.77
C TYR A 103 3.12 -0.60 7.92
N LEU A 104 2.70 -1.52 8.80
CA LEU A 104 3.55 -2.07 9.88
C LEU A 104 4.62 -3.05 9.34
N GLY A 105 4.62 -3.35 8.04
CA GLY A 105 5.58 -4.20 7.37
C GLY A 105 5.16 -5.67 7.26
N GLU A 106 3.90 -5.99 7.57
CA GLU A 106 3.37 -7.33 7.40
C GLU A 106 3.05 -7.60 5.92
N LYS A 107 3.45 -8.77 5.41
CA LYS A 107 3.22 -9.17 4.03
C LYS A 107 1.97 -10.03 3.93
N PHE A 108 1.17 -9.78 2.90
CA PHE A 108 0.03 -10.62 2.56
C PHE A 108 0.35 -11.46 1.33
N THR A 109 0.76 -12.71 1.53
CA THR A 109 1.11 -13.66 0.47
C THR A 109 0.63 -15.06 0.80
N GLY A 110 0.01 -15.75 -0.16
CA GLY A 110 -0.43 -17.14 -0.01
C GLY A 110 -1.42 -17.31 1.15
N LEU A 111 -0.97 -17.98 2.22
CA LEU A 111 -1.82 -18.32 3.38
C LEU A 111 -2.48 -17.11 4.03
N SER A 112 -1.77 -15.99 4.21
CA SER A 112 -2.35 -14.81 4.85
C SER A 112 -3.47 -14.18 4.00
N CYS A 113 -3.36 -14.21 2.67
CA CYS A 113 -4.45 -13.78 1.79
C CYS A 113 -5.64 -14.74 1.91
N ALA A 114 -5.39 -16.05 1.86
CA ALA A 114 -6.42 -17.07 2.00
C ALA A 114 -7.18 -16.95 3.34
N MET A 115 -6.47 -16.63 4.43
CA MET A 115 -7.07 -16.39 5.74
C MET A 115 -7.99 -15.16 5.73
N VAL A 116 -7.54 -14.03 5.16
CA VAL A 116 -8.38 -12.82 5.07
C VAL A 116 -9.60 -13.08 4.20
N ILE A 117 -9.44 -13.72 3.05
CA ILE A 117 -10.54 -14.12 2.16
C ILE A 117 -11.56 -14.97 2.93
N HIS A 118 -11.08 -15.97 3.69
CA HIS A 118 -11.96 -16.82 4.50
C HIS A 118 -12.74 -16.03 5.56
N LEU A 119 -12.09 -15.07 6.22
CA LEU A 119 -12.74 -14.21 7.22
C LEU A 119 -13.80 -13.31 6.58
N ILE A 120 -13.52 -12.72 5.41
CA ILE A 120 -14.49 -11.94 4.65
C ILE A 120 -15.68 -12.83 4.26
N ALA A 121 -15.43 -14.00 3.66
CA ALA A 121 -16.47 -14.92 3.21
C ALA A 121 -17.39 -15.37 4.36
N ASN A 122 -16.87 -15.48 5.59
CA ASN A 122 -17.68 -15.80 6.77
C ASN A 122 -18.44 -14.61 7.34
N ALA A 123 -17.99 -13.39 7.04
CA ALA A 123 -18.68 -12.15 7.41
C ALA A 123 -19.79 -11.76 6.42
N LEU A 124 -19.84 -12.35 5.23
CA LEU A 124 -20.92 -12.15 4.24
C LEU A 124 -22.25 -12.76 4.70
N ASP A 125 -23.34 -12.19 4.20
CA ASP A 125 -24.66 -12.82 4.28
C ASP A 125 -24.71 -14.09 3.42
N ILE A 126 -25.74 -14.90 3.64
CA ILE A 126 -25.82 -16.25 3.06
C ILE A 126 -25.99 -16.24 1.54
N GLU A 127 -26.61 -15.21 0.96
CA GLU A 127 -26.88 -15.13 -0.47
C GLU A 127 -25.67 -14.61 -1.23
N THR A 128 -25.07 -13.51 -0.76
CA THR A 128 -23.82 -12.97 -1.30
C THR A 128 -22.70 -14.01 -1.24
N LYS A 129 -22.58 -14.75 -0.12
CA LYS A 129 -21.57 -15.82 0.01
C LYS A 129 -21.75 -16.91 -1.04
N LYS A 130 -22.98 -17.38 -1.27
CA LYS A 130 -23.26 -18.41 -2.28
C LYS A 130 -22.91 -17.95 -3.69
N LEU A 131 -23.28 -16.71 -4.03
CA LEU A 131 -22.97 -16.13 -5.35
C LEU A 131 -21.46 -15.99 -5.55
N TRP A 132 -20.73 -15.57 -4.52
CA TRP A 132 -19.27 -15.48 -4.56
C TRP A 132 -18.60 -16.86 -4.66
N GLU A 133 -19.02 -17.85 -3.88
CA GLU A 133 -18.48 -19.21 -3.98
C GLU A 133 -18.75 -19.83 -5.37
N ALA A 134 -19.84 -19.45 -6.04
CA ALA A 134 -20.14 -19.87 -7.40
C ALA A 134 -19.31 -19.15 -8.48
N SER A 135 -18.80 -17.95 -8.22
CA SER A 135 -17.96 -17.20 -9.16
C SER A 135 -16.48 -17.56 -9.08
N VAL A 136 -16.02 -18.13 -7.96
CA VAL A 136 -14.62 -18.52 -7.74
C VAL A 136 -14.31 -19.91 -8.35
N PRO A 137 -13.16 -20.10 -9.02
CA PRO A 137 -12.74 -21.42 -9.51
C PRO A 137 -12.56 -22.47 -8.39
N THR A 138 -13.00 -23.71 -8.62
CA THR A 138 -13.09 -24.75 -7.56
C THR A 138 -11.74 -25.21 -6.99
N ASN A 139 -10.62 -25.08 -7.72
CA ASN A 139 -9.32 -25.66 -7.32
C ASN A 139 -8.20 -24.62 -7.20
N GLU A 140 -8.55 -23.33 -7.20
CA GLU A 140 -7.58 -22.23 -7.15
C GLU A 140 -8.00 -21.25 -6.05
N LEU A 141 -7.01 -20.62 -5.40
CA LEU A 141 -7.31 -19.53 -4.48
C LEU A 141 -7.77 -18.32 -5.30
N PRO A 142 -8.77 -17.56 -4.82
CA PRO A 142 -9.16 -16.32 -5.49
C PRO A 142 -7.95 -15.39 -5.59
N ASP A 143 -7.65 -14.96 -6.81
CA ASP A 143 -6.65 -13.94 -7.11
C ASP A 143 -7.33 -12.73 -7.77
N PHE A 144 -6.57 -11.68 -8.03
CA PHE A 144 -7.05 -10.51 -8.74
C PHE A 144 -7.65 -10.91 -10.10
N ALA A 145 -8.89 -10.50 -10.32
CA ALA A 145 -9.61 -10.67 -11.57
C ALA A 145 -10.35 -9.37 -11.89
N MET A 146 -10.42 -9.05 -13.18
CA MET A 146 -11.14 -7.88 -13.70
C MET A 146 -11.78 -8.26 -15.03
N ASP A 147 -13.04 -7.88 -15.21
CA ASP A 147 -13.75 -8.04 -16.47
C ASP A 147 -13.55 -6.80 -17.34
N VAL A 148 -13.02 -6.98 -18.55
CA VAL A 148 -12.78 -5.89 -19.50
C VAL A 148 -13.45 -6.17 -20.84
N THR A 149 -14.12 -5.16 -21.39
CA THR A 149 -14.69 -5.25 -22.74
C THR A 149 -13.64 -4.78 -23.76
N CYS A 150 -13.13 -5.71 -24.56
CA CYS A 150 -12.05 -5.43 -25.51
C CYS A 150 -12.58 -5.28 -26.94
N PHE A 151 -12.09 -4.26 -27.65
CA PHE A 151 -12.21 -4.18 -29.11
C PHE A 151 -11.05 -4.92 -29.77
N VAL A 152 -11.34 -5.75 -30.77
CA VAL A 152 -10.32 -6.50 -31.51
C VAL A 152 -9.85 -5.68 -32.70
N TYR A 153 -8.59 -5.23 -32.66
CA TYR A 153 -7.91 -4.54 -33.75
C TYR A 153 -6.83 -5.42 -34.37
N ARG A 154 -6.54 -5.21 -35.66
CA ARG A 154 -5.44 -5.91 -36.35
C ARG A 154 -4.07 -5.52 -35.79
N GLU A 155 -3.92 -4.26 -35.39
CA GLU A 155 -2.71 -3.71 -34.80
C GLU A 155 -3.14 -2.61 -33.82
N ILE A 156 -2.63 -2.69 -32.59
CA ILE A 156 -2.98 -1.76 -31.50
C ILE A 156 -2.04 -0.55 -31.56
N THR A 157 -0.74 -0.82 -31.57
CA THR A 157 0.35 0.15 -31.70
C THR A 157 1.50 -0.48 -32.48
N GLY A 158 2.40 0.36 -33.00
CA GLY A 158 3.72 -0.11 -33.44
C GLY A 158 4.55 -0.64 -32.26
N ARG A 159 5.78 -1.08 -32.51
CA ARG A 159 6.63 -1.63 -31.43
C ARG A 159 6.96 -0.59 -30.37
N ILE A 160 6.77 -0.95 -29.10
CA ILE A 160 7.10 -0.12 -27.94
C ILE A 160 8.00 -0.94 -27.00
N PRO A 161 9.13 -0.37 -26.53
CA PRO A 161 9.76 0.85 -27.03
C PRO A 161 10.13 0.73 -28.52
N SER A 162 10.29 1.86 -29.23
CA SER A 162 10.69 1.84 -30.65
C SER A 162 12.12 1.36 -30.86
N VAL A 163 12.97 1.48 -29.83
CA VAL A 163 14.37 1.08 -29.80
C VAL A 163 14.67 0.40 -28.48
N TYR A 164 15.58 -0.57 -28.50
CA TYR A 164 16.15 -1.16 -27.29
C TYR A 164 16.87 -0.10 -26.45
N PHE A 165 16.79 -0.21 -25.12
CA PHE A 165 17.59 0.59 -24.21
C PHE A 165 18.19 -0.27 -23.08
N ASP A 166 19.36 0.14 -22.59
CA ASP A 166 20.10 -0.61 -21.56
C ASP A 166 19.61 -0.26 -20.14
N THR A 167 19.23 -1.31 -19.41
CA THR A 167 18.73 -1.22 -18.03
C THR A 167 19.72 -1.79 -17.01
N SER A 168 20.90 -2.24 -17.42
CA SER A 168 21.89 -2.93 -16.56
C SER A 168 22.34 -2.11 -15.35
N LYS A 169 22.25 -0.78 -15.42
CA LYS A 169 22.62 0.15 -14.34
C LYS A 169 21.45 0.52 -13.42
N TRP A 170 20.25 0.04 -13.72
CA TRP A 170 19.05 0.39 -12.96
C TRP A 170 18.92 -0.59 -11.79
N ASN A 171 18.56 -0.07 -10.62
CA ASN A 171 18.31 -0.89 -9.45
C ASN A 171 16.91 -1.51 -9.53
N LEU A 172 16.77 -2.54 -10.36
CA LEU A 172 15.52 -3.25 -10.61
C LEU A 172 15.38 -4.48 -9.69
N PRO A 173 14.15 -4.85 -9.32
CA PRO A 173 13.88 -6.11 -8.64
C PRO A 173 14.12 -7.31 -9.59
N ASP A 174 13.98 -8.51 -9.05
CA ASP A 174 14.00 -9.73 -9.86
C ASP A 174 13.01 -9.63 -11.02
N LYS A 175 13.41 -10.16 -12.19
CA LYS A 175 12.60 -10.11 -13.42
C LYS A 175 11.20 -10.67 -13.25
N SER A 176 11.03 -11.68 -12.38
CA SER A 176 9.72 -12.28 -12.07
C SER A 176 8.78 -11.34 -11.29
N MET A 177 9.27 -10.22 -10.79
CA MET A 177 8.47 -9.20 -10.10
C MET A 177 8.05 -8.06 -11.01
N LEU A 178 8.54 -8.01 -12.26
CA LEU A 178 8.16 -6.98 -13.24
C LEU A 178 6.90 -7.39 -14.00
N ALA A 179 6.03 -6.43 -14.29
CA ALA A 179 4.83 -6.68 -15.10
C ALA A 179 5.18 -7.11 -16.54
N ASP A 180 6.28 -6.57 -17.07
CA ASP A 180 6.90 -7.03 -18.29
C ASP A 180 8.42 -7.18 -18.06
N PRO A 181 8.96 -8.40 -17.95
CA PRO A 181 10.39 -8.66 -17.78
C PRO A 181 11.28 -8.17 -18.95
N TYR A 182 10.67 -7.85 -20.09
CA TYR A 182 11.34 -7.48 -21.34
C TYR A 182 10.91 -6.09 -21.84
N PHE A 183 10.38 -5.24 -20.97
CA PHE A 183 9.87 -3.89 -21.26
C PHE A 183 10.86 -2.97 -22.00
N ASN A 184 12.16 -3.30 -21.97
CA ASN A 184 13.22 -2.53 -22.61
C ASN A 184 13.54 -2.98 -24.04
N ASN A 185 12.89 -4.03 -24.55
CA ASN A 185 13.05 -4.55 -25.90
C ASN A 185 11.85 -4.12 -26.78
N PRO A 186 12.08 -3.71 -28.05
CA PRO A 186 10.97 -3.43 -28.95
C PRO A 186 10.06 -4.63 -29.17
N SER A 187 8.83 -4.56 -28.65
CA SER A 187 7.83 -5.62 -28.76
C SER A 187 6.48 -5.08 -29.22
N CYS A 188 5.63 -5.96 -29.73
CA CYS A 188 4.24 -5.64 -30.01
C CYS A 188 3.46 -5.55 -28.68
N VAL A 189 2.43 -4.70 -28.65
CA VAL A 189 1.48 -4.65 -27.53
C VAL A 189 0.31 -5.58 -27.87
N ASP A 190 0.09 -6.60 -27.03
CA ASP A 190 -0.99 -7.57 -27.23
C ASP A 190 -2.35 -7.04 -26.75
N ILE A 191 -2.36 -6.26 -25.67
CA ILE A 191 -3.56 -5.69 -25.06
C ILE A 191 -3.27 -4.24 -24.65
N LEU A 192 -4.17 -3.32 -25.03
CA LEU A 192 -4.18 -1.96 -24.51
C LEU A 192 -5.33 -1.81 -23.52
N LEU A 193 -5.00 -1.64 -22.24
CA LEU A 193 -5.97 -1.39 -21.19
C LEU A 193 -6.30 0.10 -21.14
N GLY A 194 -7.60 0.39 -21.05
CA GLY A 194 -8.08 1.76 -20.92
C GLY A 194 -7.74 2.36 -19.56
N MET A 195 -7.84 3.70 -19.48
CA MET A 195 -7.57 4.45 -18.24
C MET A 195 -8.65 4.25 -17.18
N ASP A 196 -9.83 3.78 -17.59
CA ASP A 196 -10.94 3.39 -16.74
C ASP A 196 -10.58 2.23 -15.80
N CYS A 197 -9.73 1.30 -16.22
CA CYS A 197 -9.27 0.18 -15.40
C CYS A 197 -8.09 0.52 -14.48
N LEU A 198 -7.49 1.72 -14.60
CA LEU A 198 -6.21 2.02 -13.95
C LEU A 198 -6.30 1.93 -12.42
N SER A 199 -7.39 2.39 -11.82
CA SER A 199 -7.59 2.35 -10.37
C SER A 199 -7.72 0.93 -9.81
N GLU A 200 -8.16 -0.02 -10.63
CA GLU A 200 -8.32 -1.43 -10.23
C GLU A 200 -6.98 -2.19 -10.34
N ILE A 201 -6.13 -1.81 -11.29
CA ILE A 201 -4.85 -2.48 -11.56
C ILE A 201 -3.75 -2.06 -10.58
N MET A 202 -3.77 -0.80 -10.11
CA MET A 202 -2.73 -0.27 -9.23
C MET A 202 -2.90 -0.78 -7.79
N VAL A 203 -1.85 -1.38 -7.22
CA VAL A 203 -1.87 -2.00 -5.88
C VAL A 203 -1.28 -1.09 -4.82
N SER A 204 -0.12 -0.52 -5.10
CA SER A 204 0.59 0.35 -4.17
C SER A 204 1.23 1.54 -4.89
N GLY A 205 1.76 2.49 -4.12
CA GLY A 205 2.31 3.74 -4.65
C GLY A 205 3.51 3.52 -5.57
N SER A 206 3.89 4.57 -6.30
CA SER A 206 5.02 4.51 -7.22
C SER A 206 6.35 4.81 -6.54
N VAL A 207 7.41 4.12 -6.97
CA VAL A 207 8.79 4.35 -6.55
C VAL A 207 9.60 4.91 -7.71
N LYS A 208 10.32 6.01 -7.48
CA LYS A 208 11.18 6.60 -8.51
C LYS A 208 12.56 5.93 -8.49
N LEU A 209 13.02 5.39 -9.63
CA LEU A 209 14.30 4.69 -9.72
C LEU A 209 15.51 5.61 -9.45
N ALA A 210 15.50 6.80 -10.06
CA ALA A 210 16.47 7.86 -9.82
C ALA A 210 15.94 9.20 -10.36
N LYS A 211 16.64 10.31 -10.10
CA LYS A 211 16.21 11.66 -10.52
C LYS A 211 15.88 11.76 -12.03
N THR A 212 16.63 11.04 -12.87
CA THR A 212 16.54 11.04 -14.34
C THR A 212 15.99 9.74 -14.93
N LEU A 213 15.60 8.78 -14.10
CA LEU A 213 15.08 7.48 -14.54
C LEU A 213 13.56 7.42 -14.42
N PRO A 214 12.91 6.49 -15.13
CA PRO A 214 11.48 6.20 -14.99
C PRO A 214 11.06 5.86 -13.56
N MET A 215 9.75 5.89 -13.33
CA MET A 215 9.15 5.40 -12.10
C MET A 215 8.67 3.96 -12.28
N MET A 216 8.69 3.21 -11.19
CA MET A 216 8.04 1.92 -11.07
C MET A 216 6.73 2.10 -10.32
N THR A 217 5.67 1.49 -10.81
CA THR A 217 4.35 1.46 -10.16
C THR A 217 3.97 0.02 -9.89
N ASP A 218 3.54 -0.25 -8.68
CA ASP A 218 3.13 -1.59 -8.27
C ASP A 218 1.72 -1.88 -8.78
N THR A 219 1.57 -2.99 -9.50
CA THR A 219 0.30 -3.41 -10.09
C THR A 219 0.04 -4.86 -9.79
N HIS A 220 -1.20 -5.31 -9.98
CA HIS A 220 -1.55 -6.73 -9.85
C HIS A 220 -0.78 -7.63 -10.84
N PHE A 221 -0.22 -7.08 -11.91
CA PHE A 221 0.64 -7.79 -12.86
C PHE A 221 2.12 -7.82 -12.47
N GLY A 222 2.52 -7.07 -11.43
CA GLY A 222 3.91 -6.82 -11.05
C GLY A 222 4.30 -5.33 -11.20
N TRP A 223 5.58 -5.02 -11.03
CA TRP A 223 6.08 -3.66 -11.17
C TRP A 223 6.07 -3.21 -12.64
N ALA A 224 5.20 -2.26 -12.96
CA ALA A 224 5.15 -1.60 -14.26
C ALA A 224 6.13 -0.42 -14.29
N ILE A 225 6.82 -0.21 -15.42
CA ILE A 225 7.80 0.87 -15.58
C ILE A 225 7.23 1.94 -16.51
N GLY A 226 7.21 3.18 -16.05
CA GLY A 226 6.64 4.31 -16.78
C GLY A 226 7.49 5.57 -16.70
N GLY A 227 7.61 6.29 -17.80
CA GLY A 227 8.25 7.60 -17.84
C GLY A 227 9.33 7.72 -18.91
N ARG A 228 10.00 8.88 -18.91
CA ARG A 228 10.98 9.22 -19.94
C ARG A 228 12.33 8.57 -19.64
N VAL A 229 12.85 7.85 -20.62
CA VAL A 229 14.25 7.41 -20.65
C VAL A 229 15.06 8.46 -21.41
N VAL A 230 16.01 9.11 -20.74
CA VAL A 230 16.94 10.04 -21.37
C VAL A 230 18.21 9.28 -21.70
N GLU A 231 18.25 8.61 -22.85
CA GLU A 231 19.52 8.14 -23.40
C GLU A 231 20.19 9.30 -24.15
N LEU A 232 21.35 9.72 -23.63
CA LEU A 232 22.31 10.53 -24.38
C LEU A 232 22.71 9.70 -25.61
N HIS A 233 22.04 9.94 -26.73
CA HIS A 233 22.43 9.37 -28.01
C HIS A 233 23.89 9.75 -28.27
N LYS A 234 24.81 8.80 -28.12
CA LYS A 234 26.08 8.88 -28.85
C LYS A 234 25.74 8.57 -30.30
N ALA A 235 25.42 9.62 -31.05
CA ALA A 235 25.38 9.54 -32.50
C ALA A 235 26.71 8.92 -32.98
N ARG A 236 26.63 7.82 -33.73
CA ARG A 236 27.72 7.34 -34.57
C ARG A 236 27.82 8.24 -35.79
#